data_AF-A0A094SHL4-F1
#
_entry.id   AF-A0A094SHL4-F1
#
_cell.length_a   1.000
_cell.length_b   1.000
_cell.length_c   1.000
_cell.angle_alpha   90.00
_cell.angle_beta   90.00
_cell.angle_gamma   90.00
#
_symmetry.space_group_name_H-M   'P 1'
#
loop_
_entity.id
_entity.type
_entity.pdbx_description
1 polymer ?
#
loop_
_entity_poly.entity_id
_entity_poly.type
_entity_poly.pdbx_seq_one_letter_code
_entity_poly.pdbx_strand_id
1 'polypeptide(L)'
;MKHNLSKKTIEISSKGFPLDSYGKTIDKFLRTKPNIFSSRFQFPIMVLKETALKQNIDRMARFCKSVGAELAPHVKTTMSPQIAQMQVSAGAYALTIANFWQAEIFRNYGFKKLIIANEILDPAAIEAISILNAKNKAEIIFYVD
;
A
#
# COMPACT_ATOMS: atom_id res chain seq x y z
N MET A 1 -4.80 9.84 -5.13
CA MET A 1 -4.28 8.56 -5.69
C MET A 1 -5.08 8.20 -6.93
N LYS A 2 -4.44 7.62 -7.96
CA LYS A 2 -5.10 7.29 -9.24
C LYS A 2 -6.18 6.21 -9.15
N HIS A 3 -6.16 5.38 -8.10
CA HIS A 3 -7.15 4.33 -7.87
C HIS A 3 -7.99 4.65 -6.63
N ASN A 4 -9.24 5.06 -6.85
CA ASN A 4 -10.20 5.32 -5.78
C ASN A 4 -11.04 4.06 -5.52
N LEU A 5 -10.78 3.37 -4.41
CA LEU A 5 -11.50 2.13 -4.06
C LEU A 5 -12.96 2.37 -3.66
N SER A 6 -13.37 3.59 -3.32
CA SER A 6 -14.75 3.94 -2.98
C SER A 6 -15.80 3.39 -3.94
N LYS A 7 -15.48 3.42 -5.23
CA LYS A 7 -16.36 3.00 -6.32
C LYS A 7 -16.30 1.51 -6.62
N LYS A 8 -15.37 0.76 -6.01
CA LYS A 8 -15.26 -0.68 -6.21
C LYS A 8 -16.52 -1.37 -5.67
N THR A 9 -17.08 -2.30 -6.44
CA THR A 9 -18.18 -3.15 -6.00
C THR A 9 -17.67 -4.21 -5.04
N ILE A 10 -18.39 -4.45 -3.95
CA ILE A 10 -18.14 -5.55 -3.04
C ILE A 10 -18.71 -6.80 -3.71
N GLU A 11 -17.82 -7.69 -4.14
CA GLU A 11 -18.16 -8.95 -4.81
C GLU A 11 -18.08 -10.12 -3.83
N ILE A 12 -18.72 -11.25 -4.15
CA ILE A 12 -18.67 -12.46 -3.33
C ILE A 12 -17.24 -13.00 -3.15
N SER A 13 -16.33 -12.69 -4.09
CA SER A 13 -14.89 -12.95 -3.99
C SER A 13 -14.21 -12.17 -2.86
N SER A 14 -14.81 -11.08 -2.40
CA SER A 14 -14.37 -10.29 -1.26
C SER A 14 -14.95 -10.89 0.03
N LYS A 15 -14.22 -11.86 0.58
CA LYS A 15 -14.54 -12.49 1.88
C LYS A 15 -14.67 -11.43 2.98
N GLY A 16 -15.52 -11.72 3.96
CA GLY A 16 -15.57 -10.97 5.21
C GLY A 16 -16.73 -10.00 5.32
N PHE A 17 -17.35 -9.65 4.21
CA PHE A 17 -18.44 -8.68 4.15
C PHE A 17 -19.81 -9.28 4.51
N PRO A 18 -20.78 -8.47 4.96
CA PRO A 18 -22.16 -8.92 5.15
C PRO A 18 -22.80 -9.36 3.82
N LEU A 19 -23.68 -10.38 3.85
CA LEU A 19 -24.34 -10.90 2.63
C LEU A 19 -25.12 -9.83 1.87
N ASP A 20 -25.76 -8.91 2.59
CA ASP A 20 -26.55 -7.81 2.02
C ASP A 20 -25.69 -6.66 1.48
N SER A 21 -24.35 -6.75 1.59
CA SER A 21 -23.42 -5.76 1.04
C SER A 21 -22.97 -6.09 -0.39
N TYR A 22 -23.08 -7.35 -0.82
CA TYR A 22 -22.65 -7.76 -2.15
C TYR A 22 -23.44 -7.05 -3.26
N GLY A 23 -22.75 -6.61 -4.30
CA GLY A 23 -23.31 -5.78 -5.37
C GLY A 23 -23.41 -4.29 -5.04
N LYS A 24 -23.17 -3.87 -3.80
CA LYS A 24 -23.02 -2.44 -3.44
C LYS A 24 -21.58 -1.99 -3.70
N THR A 25 -21.41 -0.72 -4.03
CA THR A 25 -20.08 -0.10 -3.98
C THR A 25 -19.62 0.07 -2.54
N ILE A 26 -18.31 0.10 -2.31
CA ILE A 26 -17.72 0.37 -0.98
C ILE A 26 -18.31 1.64 -0.37
N ASP A 27 -18.44 2.73 -1.12
CA ASP A 27 -19.04 3.98 -0.64
C ASP A 27 -20.50 3.81 -0.20
N LYS A 28 -21.32 3.10 -0.98
CA LYS A 28 -22.72 2.86 -0.63
C LYS A 28 -22.82 2.03 0.64
N PHE A 29 -21.94 1.04 0.80
CA PHE A 29 -21.85 0.25 2.03
C PHE A 29 -21.40 1.10 3.22
N LEU A 30 -20.33 1.89 3.10
CA LEU A 30 -19.82 2.71 4.21
C LEU A 30 -20.81 3.78 4.68
N ARG A 31 -21.69 4.29 3.80
CA ARG A 31 -22.77 5.23 4.17
C ARG A 31 -23.79 4.64 5.14
N THR A 32 -23.92 3.31 5.21
CA THR A 32 -24.79 2.66 6.21
C THR A 32 -24.17 2.66 7.61
N LYS A 33 -22.93 3.17 7.75
CA LYS A 33 -22.14 3.18 8.98
C LYS A 33 -22.06 1.77 9.61
N PRO A 34 -21.53 0.79 8.86
CA PRO A 34 -21.51 -0.59 9.31
C PRO A 34 -20.70 -0.71 10.60
N ASN A 35 -21.24 -1.45 11.56
CA ASN A 35 -20.59 -1.80 12.81
C ASN A 35 -20.12 -3.25 12.73
N ILE A 36 -18.88 -3.50 13.12
CA ILE A 36 -18.27 -4.82 13.05
C ILE A 36 -19.07 -5.93 13.76
N PHE A 37 -19.72 -5.60 14.88
CA PHE A 37 -20.44 -6.58 15.70
C PHE A 37 -21.92 -6.71 15.32
N SER A 38 -22.58 -5.63 14.88
CA SER A 38 -24.02 -5.66 14.61
C SER A 38 -24.38 -5.73 13.12
N SER A 39 -23.46 -5.41 12.20
CA SER A 39 -23.73 -5.44 10.75
C SER A 39 -23.52 -6.81 10.10
N ARG A 40 -23.38 -7.88 10.89
CA ARG A 40 -23.33 -9.27 10.40
C ARG A 40 -22.18 -9.53 9.41
N PHE A 41 -20.98 -9.04 9.71
CA PHE A 41 -19.77 -9.41 8.98
C PHE A 41 -19.52 -10.91 9.08
N GLN A 42 -18.98 -11.51 8.02
CA GLN A 42 -18.71 -12.94 7.96
C GLN A 42 -17.29 -13.23 8.43
N PHE A 43 -17.13 -13.89 9.58
CA PHE A 43 -15.82 -14.26 10.11
C PHE A 43 -15.19 -15.45 9.35
N PRO A 44 -13.84 -15.57 9.32
CA PRO A 44 -12.85 -14.67 9.89
C PRO A 44 -12.65 -13.40 9.05
N ILE A 45 -12.40 -12.28 9.73
CA ILE A 45 -12.10 -10.98 9.11
C ILE A 45 -10.80 -10.41 9.67
N MET A 46 -10.08 -9.65 8.84
CA MET A 46 -8.96 -8.83 9.26
C MET A 46 -9.46 -7.41 9.53
N VAL A 47 -9.14 -6.87 10.70
CA VAL A 47 -9.58 -5.54 11.12
C VAL A 47 -8.36 -4.73 11.52
N LEU A 48 -8.25 -3.52 10.99
CA LEU A 48 -7.24 -2.55 11.39
C LEU A 48 -7.91 -1.46 12.23
N LYS A 49 -7.38 -1.21 13.43
CA LYS A 49 -7.79 -0.07 14.25
C LYS A 49 -7.10 1.18 13.73
N GLU A 50 -7.84 2.04 13.05
CA GLU A 50 -7.31 3.24 12.39
C GLU A 50 -6.49 4.13 13.33
N THR A 51 -6.96 4.35 14.56
CA THR A 51 -6.25 5.19 15.55
C THR A 51 -4.88 4.60 15.89
N ALA A 52 -4.79 3.29 16.08
CA ALA A 52 -3.53 2.62 16.40
C ALA A 52 -2.57 2.66 15.20
N LEU A 53 -3.09 2.44 13.99
CA LEU A 53 -2.30 2.53 12.76
C LEU A 53 -1.67 3.93 12.61
N LYS A 54 -2.48 5.00 12.74
CA LYS A 54 -2.01 6.39 12.67
C LYS A 54 -0.97 6.69 13.75
N GLN A 55 -1.24 6.34 15.00
CA GLN A 55 -0.32 6.55 16.11
C GLN A 55 1.02 5.83 15.92
N ASN A 56 1.01 4.61 15.36
CA ASN A 56 2.23 3.85 15.09
C ASN A 56 3.06 4.48 13.98
N ILE A 57 2.42 4.95 12.91
CA ILE A 57 3.08 5.67 11.81
C ILE A 57 3.71 6.96 12.35
N ASP A 58 2.95 7.76 13.09
CA ASP A 58 3.43 9.03 13.66
C ASP A 58 4.57 8.82 14.67
N ARG A 59 4.52 7.74 15.46
CA ARG A 59 5.60 7.38 16.39
C ARG A 59 6.88 7.05 15.62
N MET A 60 6.80 6.25 14.57
CA MET A 60 7.98 5.86 13.79
C MET A 60 8.57 7.05 13.04
N ALA A 61 7.73 7.88 12.42
CA ALA A 61 8.17 9.10 11.75
C ALA A 61 8.92 10.05 12.70
N ARG A 62 8.38 10.29 13.90
CA ARG A 62 9.05 11.12 14.93
C ARG A 62 10.37 10.51 15.39
N PHE A 63 10.41 9.20 15.58
CA PHE A 63 11.64 8.51 15.96
C PHE A 63 12.72 8.69 14.90
N CYS A 64 12.44 8.39 13.63
CA CYS A 64 13.38 8.57 12.52
C CYS A 64 13.89 10.01 12.43
N LYS A 65 12.99 11.00 12.54
CA LYS A 65 13.37 12.42 12.59
C LYS A 65 14.29 12.75 13.76
N SER A 66 14.06 12.18 14.94
CA SER A 66 14.87 12.45 16.14
C SER A 66 16.31 11.94 16.03
N VAL A 67 16.55 10.92 15.20
CA VAL A 67 17.88 10.33 14.98
C VAL A 67 18.49 10.72 13.63
N GLY A 68 17.84 11.61 12.86
CA GLY A 68 18.31 12.05 11.54
C GLY A 68 18.29 10.96 10.46
N ALA A 69 17.47 9.92 10.62
CA ALA A 69 17.38 8.81 9.67
C ALA A 69 16.25 9.00 8.67
N GLU A 70 16.50 8.64 7.41
CA GLU A 70 15.47 8.48 6.39
C GLU A 70 14.85 7.08 6.48
N LEU A 71 13.52 7.01 6.45
CA LEU A 71 12.79 5.74 6.55
C LEU A 71 12.29 5.29 5.18
N ALA A 72 12.62 4.06 4.79
CA ALA A 72 12.02 3.37 3.66
C ALA A 72 11.28 2.10 4.15
N PRO A 73 10.00 2.20 4.55
CA PRO A 73 9.28 1.07 5.14
C PRO A 73 9.08 -0.06 4.13
N HIS A 74 9.16 -1.30 4.61
CA HIS A 74 8.96 -2.47 3.77
C HIS A 74 7.46 -2.77 3.60
N VAL A 75 6.94 -2.58 2.39
CA VAL A 75 5.51 -2.72 2.09
C VAL A 75 5.13 -4.05 1.44
N LYS A 76 6.10 -4.98 1.27
CA LYS A 76 5.83 -6.35 0.77
C LYS A 76 4.85 -7.12 1.62
N THR A 77 4.77 -6.80 2.91
CA THR A 77 3.96 -7.50 3.91
C THR A 77 2.50 -7.09 3.81
N THR A 78 2.22 -5.79 3.72
CA THR A 78 0.85 -5.27 3.66
C THR A 78 0.31 -5.24 2.25
N MET A 79 1.19 -5.01 1.25
CA MET A 79 0.80 -4.74 -0.15
C MET A 79 -0.35 -3.75 -0.27
N SER A 80 -0.43 -2.79 0.67
CA SER A 80 -1.50 -1.80 0.77
C SER A 80 -0.97 -0.42 0.37
N PRO A 81 -1.31 0.06 -0.84
CA PRO A 81 -1.02 1.43 -1.26
C PRO A 81 -1.58 2.49 -0.32
N GLN A 82 -2.68 2.21 0.39
CA GLN A 82 -3.28 3.13 1.35
C GLN A 82 -2.39 3.30 2.59
N ILE A 83 -1.90 2.20 3.17
CA ILE A 83 -0.97 2.25 4.30
C ILE A 83 0.35 2.90 3.87
N ALA A 84 0.87 2.54 2.70
CA ALA A 84 2.07 3.14 2.14
C ALA A 84 1.92 4.66 1.95
N GLN A 85 0.73 5.12 1.50
CA GLN A 85 0.45 6.55 1.36
C GLN A 85 0.48 7.25 2.71
N MET A 86 -0.08 6.64 3.76
CA MET A 86 -0.01 7.19 5.13
C MET A 86 1.44 7.32 5.60
N GLN A 87 2.29 6.32 5.33
CA GLN A 87 3.71 6.35 5.70
C GLN A 87 4.49 7.42 4.94
N VAL A 88 4.29 7.55 3.62
CA VAL A 88 4.91 8.61 2.80
C VAL A 88 4.42 9.99 3.24
N SER A 89 3.14 10.15 3.53
CA SER A 89 2.58 11.40 4.06
C SER A 89 3.15 11.76 5.44
N ALA A 90 3.59 10.79 6.22
CA ALA A 90 4.28 11.00 7.50
C ALA A 90 5.79 11.25 7.35
N GLY A 91 6.34 11.23 6.13
CA GLY A 91 7.74 11.56 5.85
C GLY A 91 8.65 10.38 5.49
N ALA A 92 8.10 9.21 5.14
CA ALA A 92 8.92 8.14 4.57
C ALA A 92 9.55 8.59 3.24
N TYR A 93 10.85 8.33 3.08
CA TYR A 93 11.66 8.77 1.94
C TYR A 93 11.37 7.97 0.66
N ALA A 94 11.29 6.65 0.79
CA ALA A 94 11.01 5.71 -0.29
C ALA A 94 10.13 4.56 0.23
N LEU A 95 9.71 3.63 -0.63
CA LEU A 95 9.11 2.36 -0.20
C LEU A 95 10.04 1.20 -0.52
N THR A 96 10.21 0.28 0.42
CA THR A 96 10.98 -0.93 0.22
C THR A 96 10.07 -2.09 -0.19
N ILE A 97 10.41 -2.75 -1.29
CA ILE A 97 9.65 -3.86 -1.91
C ILE A 97 10.62 -4.99 -2.31
N ALA A 98 10.09 -6.15 -2.71
CA ALA A 98 10.90 -7.35 -2.93
C ALA A 98 11.15 -7.69 -4.40
N ASN A 99 10.32 -7.22 -5.35
CA ASN A 99 10.47 -7.57 -6.76
C ASN A 99 9.83 -6.52 -7.69
N PHE A 100 10.14 -6.59 -8.98
CA PHE A 100 9.66 -5.62 -9.95
C PHE A 100 8.12 -5.55 -10.07
N TRP A 101 7.42 -6.68 -9.93
CA TRP A 101 5.94 -6.70 -9.93
C TRP A 101 5.34 -5.85 -8.80
N GLN A 102 5.90 -5.95 -7.59
CA GLN A 102 5.48 -5.09 -6.48
C GLN A 102 5.79 -3.61 -6.79
N ALA A 103 6.95 -3.30 -7.35
CA ALA A 103 7.28 -1.92 -7.74
C ALA A 103 6.26 -1.34 -8.71
N GLU A 104 5.85 -2.08 -9.73
CA GLU A 104 4.86 -1.65 -10.70
C GLU A 104 3.47 -1.43 -10.08
N ILE A 105 3.05 -2.26 -9.12
CA ILE A 105 1.83 -2.01 -8.33
C ILE A 105 1.91 -0.64 -7.67
N PHE A 106 2.96 -0.37 -6.88
CA PHE A 106 3.05 0.91 -6.17
C PHE A 106 3.23 2.10 -7.15
N ARG A 107 3.96 1.93 -8.26
CA ARG A 107 4.03 2.94 -9.32
C ARG A 107 2.68 3.30 -9.92
N ASN A 108 1.81 2.32 -10.17
CA ASN A 108 0.46 2.57 -10.67
C ASN A 108 -0.39 3.38 -9.68
N TYR A 109 -0.13 3.24 -8.38
CA TYR A 109 -0.74 4.06 -7.35
C TYR A 109 -0.10 5.45 -7.18
N GLY A 110 1.01 5.72 -7.86
CA GLY A 110 1.66 7.03 -7.95
C GLY A 110 2.94 7.18 -7.13
N PHE A 111 3.42 6.10 -6.49
CA PHE A 111 4.70 6.13 -5.77
C PHE A 111 5.87 6.20 -6.76
N LYS A 112 6.85 7.06 -6.46
CA LYS A 112 7.96 7.35 -7.38
C LYS A 112 9.31 6.87 -6.89
N LYS A 113 9.55 6.77 -5.59
CA LYS A 113 10.82 6.31 -5.01
C LYS A 113 10.65 4.93 -4.41
N LEU A 114 11.33 3.94 -4.99
CA LEU A 114 11.17 2.53 -4.65
C LEU A 114 12.54 1.87 -4.52
N ILE A 115 12.70 1.09 -3.46
CA ILE A 115 13.90 0.28 -3.22
C ILE A 115 13.47 -1.17 -3.33
N ILE A 116 13.97 -1.87 -4.33
CA ILE A 116 13.88 -3.33 -4.40
C ILE A 116 14.99 -3.86 -3.50
N ALA A 117 14.65 -4.30 -2.30
CA ALA A 117 15.60 -4.92 -1.38
C ALA A 117 15.85 -6.39 -1.76
N ASN A 118 16.24 -6.59 -3.02
CA ASN A 118 16.56 -7.87 -3.66
C ASN A 118 17.26 -7.59 -5.00
N GLU A 119 17.94 -8.60 -5.52
CA GLU A 119 18.53 -8.61 -6.86
C GLU A 119 17.44 -8.72 -7.93
N ILE A 120 17.72 -8.16 -9.11
CA ILE A 120 16.88 -8.30 -10.29
C ILE A 120 17.68 -9.01 -11.38
N LEU A 121 17.22 -10.21 -11.73
CA LEU A 121 17.85 -11.07 -12.74
C LEU A 121 17.07 -11.13 -14.06
N ASP A 122 15.83 -10.65 -14.07
CA ASP A 122 14.96 -10.69 -15.25
C ASP A 122 15.31 -9.55 -16.24
N PRO A 123 15.71 -9.86 -17.49
CA PRO A 123 16.09 -8.84 -18.46
C PRO A 123 15.00 -7.81 -18.78
N ALA A 124 13.72 -8.23 -18.82
CA ALA A 124 12.61 -7.33 -19.11
C ALA A 124 12.36 -6.36 -17.93
N ALA A 125 12.52 -6.85 -16.69
CA ALA A 125 12.48 -6.00 -15.51
C ALA A 125 13.64 -4.98 -15.51
N ILE A 126 14.86 -5.40 -15.86
CA ILE A 126 16.03 -4.50 -15.95
C ILE A 126 15.81 -3.43 -17.01
N GLU A 127 15.34 -3.82 -18.21
CA GLU A 127 15.03 -2.88 -19.30
C GLU A 127 13.96 -1.87 -18.85
N ALA A 128 12.88 -2.33 -18.22
CA ALA A 128 11.83 -1.46 -17.74
C ALA A 128 12.34 -0.48 -16.68
N ILE A 129 13.12 -0.96 -15.69
CA ILE A 129 13.73 -0.11 -14.66
C ILE A 129 14.64 0.96 -15.30
N SER A 130 15.47 0.56 -16.27
CA SER A 130 16.35 1.47 -17.01
C SER A 130 15.55 2.59 -17.70
N ILE A 131 14.50 2.25 -18.44
CA ILE A 131 13.64 3.23 -19.13
C ILE A 131 12.95 4.17 -18.12
N LEU A 132 12.45 3.62 -17.00
CA LEU A 132 11.73 4.38 -15.99
C LEU A 132 12.63 5.40 -15.29
N ASN A 133 13.83 5.00 -14.92
CA ASN A 133 14.83 5.86 -14.29
C ASN A 133 15.34 6.91 -15.28
N ALA A 134 15.72 6.51 -16.51
CA ALA A 134 16.23 7.43 -17.54
C ALA A 134 15.23 8.54 -17.91
N LYS A 135 13.92 8.24 -17.89
CA LYS A 135 12.85 9.20 -18.17
C LYS A 135 12.36 9.97 -16.94
N ASN A 136 13.01 9.83 -15.78
CA ASN A 136 12.60 10.41 -14.50
C ASN A 136 11.12 10.10 -14.16
N LYS A 137 10.62 8.93 -14.56
CA LYS A 137 9.24 8.48 -14.28
C LYS A 137 9.13 7.82 -12.90
N ALA A 138 10.23 7.27 -12.39
CA ALA A 138 10.45 6.84 -11.02
C ALA A 138 11.96 6.82 -10.74
N GLU A 139 12.30 6.66 -9.47
CA GLU A 139 13.62 6.34 -8.95
C GLU A 139 13.51 4.94 -8.33
N ILE A 140 13.95 3.93 -9.07
CA ILE A 140 13.99 2.53 -8.63
C ILE A 140 15.44 2.14 -8.43
N ILE A 141 15.79 1.73 -7.21
CA ILE A 141 17.10 1.19 -6.84
C ILE A 141 16.91 -0.30 -6.50
N PHE A 142 17.87 -1.14 -6.88
CA PHE A 142 17.89 -2.56 -6.52
C PHE A 142 19.32 -2.98 -6.13
N TYR A 143 19.47 -4.16 -5.51
CA TYR A 143 20.75 -4.65 -5.02
C TYR A 143 21.47 -5.52 -6.06
N VAL A 144 22.79 -5.55 -5.94
CA VAL A 144 23.70 -6.42 -6.70
C VAL A 144 24.67 -7.00 -5.70
N ASP A 145 24.86 -8.32 -5.73
CA ASP A 145 25.79 -9.07 -4.88
C ASP A 145 26.51 -10.19 -5.63
#